data_AF-A0A165QZS9-F1
#
_entry.id   AF-A0A165QZS9-F1
#
_cell.length_a   1.000
_cell.length_b   1.000
_cell.length_c   1.000
_cell.angle_alpha   90.00
_cell.angle_beta   90.00
_cell.angle_gamma   90.00
#
_symmetry.space_group_name_H-M   'P 1'
#
loop_
_entity.id
_entity.type
_entity.pdbx_description
1 polymer ?
#
loop_
_entity_poly.entity_id
_entity_poly.type
_entity_poly.pdbx_seq_one_letter_code
_entity_poly.pdbx_strand_id
1 'polypeptide(L)'
;MLNPSRESSAATLAELRPLSLSPVHEKFIDDRLVLDLAPQRVNLPDGWTLYSHPSGWVYFVHIEHNIVTDDDIRDPDTLASLTAQLDSLPVIPPACEVHMHAKSLLRTYVNHDRALGGWELEAVDGSRVDTMDASSLLRLRRMYWAFLQQHPCHVPLPPGAEDDLVDALTTFRTENLMFDHLSPSPFLDSELDSLFNVLKTHQSTSSRHQSPAKTAFVAWLLRRIYSYRESASHSRHTRKFYDELLLQKQTGDVVVSAAERRQGVLWLFLNLILEFIMTIGLWSVPYSYLRHVRSAIQYRGRLSAVKNRWESYVRKLVEDWNGFNLVGTVLLSATVSFLAVPGIDEVSAILCMYSILLSLGSVVIGVFCVWKHQTNVRAGDSFRYMQNAQNSFFGLRGLAILQSLPLIMLIWAILCFAGAIVMYAFRAQPEDSSEGEPLRGRILVSQSVTAGAILVFSTVAIAVWAFARIWETRSSVGLLTRIVSTIRPSRTEWH
;
A
#
# COMPACT_ATOMS: atom_id res chain seq x y z
N MET A 1 -19.37 -49.25 24.19
CA MET A 1 -20.78 -49.00 23.83
C MET A 1 -20.84 -47.56 23.33
N LEU A 2 -20.59 -47.34 22.04
CA LEU A 2 -21.51 -47.34 20.90
C LEU A 2 -22.11 -45.95 20.64
N ASN A 3 -21.75 -45.46 19.46
CA ASN A 3 -22.12 -44.21 18.79
C ASN A 3 -23.54 -44.31 18.21
N PRO A 4 -24.34 -43.23 18.27
CA PRO A 4 -25.19 -42.84 17.14
C PRO A 4 -25.10 -41.31 16.92
N SER A 5 -25.30 -40.71 15.75
CA SER A 5 -25.82 -41.16 14.46
C SER A 5 -25.38 -40.11 13.45
N ARG A 6 -24.61 -40.56 12.46
CA ARG A 6 -24.11 -39.78 11.32
C ARG A 6 -25.01 -40.11 10.14
N GLU A 7 -26.29 -39.74 10.20
CA GLU A 7 -27.28 -40.02 9.15
C GLU A 7 -28.26 -38.85 9.03
N SER A 8 -27.90 -37.83 8.25
CA SER A 8 -28.89 -36.85 7.78
C SER A 8 -28.51 -36.09 6.51
N SER A 9 -27.34 -36.34 5.90
CA SER A 9 -26.92 -35.60 4.70
C SER A 9 -26.43 -36.47 3.53
N ALA A 10 -26.90 -37.73 3.47
CA ALA A 10 -26.55 -38.67 2.40
C ALA A 10 -27.75 -39.10 1.52
N ALA A 11 -28.97 -38.62 1.80
CA ALA A 11 -30.18 -39.09 1.14
C ALA A 11 -30.57 -38.31 -0.14
N THR A 12 -29.82 -37.30 -0.56
CA THR A 12 -30.18 -36.45 -1.71
C THR A 12 -29.24 -36.60 -2.92
N LEU A 13 -28.47 -37.70 -3.00
CA LEU A 13 -27.52 -37.97 -4.10
C LEU A 13 -27.69 -39.35 -4.75
N ALA A 14 -28.77 -40.09 -4.47
CA ALA A 14 -28.95 -41.46 -4.94
C ALA A 14 -29.99 -41.66 -6.08
N GLU A 15 -30.63 -40.61 -6.60
CA GLU A 15 -31.60 -40.71 -7.71
C GLU A 15 -31.15 -40.03 -9.01
N LEU A 16 -29.92 -40.30 -9.44
CA LEU A 16 -29.54 -40.09 -10.84
C LEU A 16 -29.06 -41.41 -11.42
N ARG A 17 -30.01 -42.20 -11.94
CA ARG A 17 -29.69 -43.29 -12.87
C ARG A 17 -28.85 -42.72 -14.02
N PRO A 18 -27.79 -43.42 -14.49
CA PRO A 18 -27.16 -43.05 -15.73
C PRO A 18 -28.18 -43.27 -16.85
N LEU A 19 -28.68 -42.19 -17.44
CA LEU A 19 -29.44 -42.26 -18.68
C LEU A 19 -28.55 -42.95 -19.72
N SER A 20 -28.91 -44.19 -20.08
CA SER A 20 -28.32 -44.87 -21.22
C SER A 20 -28.55 -44.01 -22.46
N LEU A 21 -27.47 -43.40 -22.96
CA LEU A 21 -27.46 -42.65 -24.20
C LEU A 21 -27.98 -43.57 -25.32
N SER A 22 -29.15 -43.23 -25.87
CA SER A 22 -29.61 -43.86 -27.12
C SER A 22 -28.62 -43.52 -28.24
N PRO A 23 -28.44 -44.39 -29.26
CA PRO A 23 -27.43 -44.22 -30.30
C PRO A 23 -27.78 -43.12 -31.34
N VAL A 24 -28.61 -42.15 -30.96
CA VAL A 24 -29.07 -41.05 -31.83
C VAL A 24 -28.34 -39.72 -31.52
N HIS A 25 -27.55 -39.65 -30.44
CA HIS A 25 -26.81 -38.42 -30.07
C HIS A 25 -25.44 -38.26 -30.74
N GLU A 26 -25.02 -39.20 -31.60
CA GLU A 26 -23.72 -39.15 -32.29
C GLU A 26 -23.74 -38.32 -33.60
N LYS A 27 -24.85 -37.61 -33.90
CA LYS A 27 -25.02 -36.88 -35.17
C LYS A 27 -25.36 -35.39 -35.09
N PHE A 28 -25.30 -34.78 -33.89
CA PHE A 28 -25.48 -33.33 -33.73
C PHE A 28 -24.39 -32.74 -32.82
N ILE A 29 -23.13 -32.98 -33.16
CA ILE A 29 -22.09 -31.97 -32.86
C ILE A 29 -22.16 -31.01 -34.05
N ASP A 30 -23.10 -30.07 -33.97
CA ASP A 30 -23.14 -28.95 -34.90
C ASP A 30 -21.86 -28.13 -34.63
N ASP A 31 -20.94 -28.09 -35.58
CA ASP A 31 -19.64 -27.39 -35.54
C ASP A 31 -19.77 -25.85 -35.32
N ARG A 32 -20.96 -25.35 -34.98
CA ARG A 32 -21.35 -23.94 -34.86
C ARG A 32 -21.44 -23.40 -33.43
N LEU A 33 -21.12 -24.21 -32.42
CA LEU A 33 -21.14 -23.79 -31.00
C LEU A 33 -19.73 -23.55 -30.41
N VAL A 34 -18.77 -23.21 -31.26
CA VAL A 34 -17.56 -22.54 -30.80
C VAL A 34 -17.91 -21.06 -30.66
N LEU A 35 -17.61 -20.42 -29.53
CA LEU A 35 -17.63 -18.95 -29.47
C LEU A 35 -16.80 -18.44 -30.66
N ASP A 36 -17.47 -17.88 -31.67
CA ASP A 36 -16.85 -17.43 -32.92
C ASP A 36 -15.93 -16.22 -32.62
N LEU A 37 -14.74 -16.52 -32.10
CA LEU A 37 -13.58 -15.63 -32.03
C LEU A 37 -12.93 -15.48 -33.42
N ALA A 38 -13.51 -16.09 -34.44
CA ALA A 38 -13.09 -15.99 -35.82
C ALA A 38 -13.33 -14.57 -36.37
N PRO A 39 -12.46 -14.10 -37.28
CA PRO A 39 -12.60 -12.79 -37.91
C PRO A 39 -13.93 -12.69 -38.66
N GLN A 40 -14.72 -11.65 -38.37
CA GLN A 40 -15.98 -11.38 -39.05
C GLN A 40 -15.82 -10.21 -40.03
N ARG A 41 -16.35 -10.38 -41.24
CA ARG A 41 -16.34 -9.34 -42.29
C ARG A 41 -17.74 -8.87 -42.72
N VAL A 42 -18.79 -9.38 -42.06
CA VAL A 42 -20.18 -9.10 -42.45
C VAL A 42 -20.58 -7.71 -41.98
N ASN A 43 -21.13 -6.88 -42.88
CA ASN A 43 -21.58 -5.51 -42.63
C ASN A 43 -20.47 -4.52 -42.21
N LEU A 44 -19.25 -4.69 -42.72
CA LEU A 44 -18.14 -3.78 -42.46
C LEU A 44 -17.75 -3.00 -43.73
N PRO A 45 -17.21 -1.78 -43.60
CA PRO A 45 -16.56 -1.08 -44.71
C PRO A 45 -15.42 -1.92 -45.31
N ASP A 46 -15.16 -1.75 -46.60
CA ASP A 46 -14.13 -2.49 -47.33
C ASP A 46 -12.76 -2.39 -46.63
N GLY A 47 -12.03 -3.50 -46.57
CA GLY A 47 -10.69 -3.57 -45.94
C GLY A 47 -10.69 -3.84 -44.43
N TRP A 48 -11.84 -3.71 -43.74
CA TRP A 48 -11.94 -3.91 -42.30
C TRP A 48 -12.39 -5.32 -41.91
N THR A 49 -11.84 -5.80 -40.79
CA THR A 49 -12.20 -7.08 -40.17
C THR A 49 -12.48 -6.86 -38.68
N LEU A 50 -13.60 -7.39 -38.20
CA LEU A 50 -13.96 -7.39 -36.78
C LEU A 50 -13.39 -8.61 -36.07
N TYR A 51 -12.80 -8.37 -34.91
CA TYR A 51 -12.35 -9.41 -34.00
C TYR A 51 -13.07 -9.30 -32.66
N SER A 52 -13.38 -10.46 -32.08
CA SER A 52 -13.98 -10.58 -30.75
C SER A 52 -12.91 -10.94 -29.74
N HIS A 53 -12.70 -10.11 -28.73
CA HIS A 53 -11.79 -10.37 -27.62
C HIS A 53 -12.33 -11.50 -26.72
N PRO A 54 -11.49 -12.37 -26.12
CA PRO A 54 -11.95 -13.44 -25.22
C PRO A 54 -12.78 -12.97 -24.01
N SER A 55 -12.57 -11.73 -23.57
CA SER A 55 -13.33 -11.08 -22.49
C SER A 55 -14.63 -10.40 -22.94
N GLY A 56 -14.96 -10.42 -24.24
CA GLY A 56 -16.27 -10.02 -24.76
C GLY A 56 -16.39 -8.64 -25.42
N TRP A 57 -15.33 -7.84 -25.52
CA TRP A 57 -15.35 -6.62 -26.34
C TRP A 57 -14.92 -6.92 -27.79
N VAL A 58 -15.20 -5.99 -28.71
CA VAL A 58 -14.83 -6.10 -30.12
C VAL A 58 -13.84 -5.01 -30.50
N TYR A 59 -13.02 -5.27 -31.51
CA TYR A 59 -12.11 -4.31 -32.11
C TYR A 59 -12.01 -4.56 -33.62
N PHE A 60 -11.54 -3.55 -34.35
CA PHE A 60 -11.50 -3.56 -35.81
C PHE A 60 -10.07 -3.44 -36.31
N VAL A 61 -9.76 -4.20 -37.35
CA VAL A 61 -8.43 -4.22 -37.98
C VAL A 61 -8.57 -3.97 -39.47
N HIS A 62 -7.81 -3.01 -39.98
CA HIS A 62 -7.65 -2.78 -41.42
C HIS A 62 -6.39 -3.50 -41.89
N ILE A 63 -6.56 -4.57 -42.66
CA ILE A 63 -5.46 -5.48 -43.03
C ILE A 63 -4.45 -4.79 -43.96
N GLU A 64 -4.90 -3.98 -44.92
CA GLU A 64 -4.01 -3.39 -45.93
C GLU A 64 -3.13 -2.25 -45.40
N HIS A 65 -3.55 -1.61 -44.31
CA HIS A 65 -2.86 -0.47 -43.71
C HIS A 65 -2.24 -0.80 -42.34
N ASN A 66 -2.38 -2.04 -41.86
CA ASN A 66 -1.98 -2.47 -40.51
C ASN A 66 -2.50 -1.54 -39.41
N ILE A 67 -3.78 -1.18 -39.47
CA ILE A 67 -4.41 -0.28 -38.49
C ILE A 67 -5.33 -1.06 -37.59
N VAL A 68 -5.27 -0.76 -36.30
CA VAL A 68 -6.15 -1.34 -35.28
C VAL A 68 -6.88 -0.20 -34.58
N THR A 69 -8.18 -0.38 -34.37
CA THR A 69 -8.99 0.59 -33.63
C THR A 69 -10.03 -0.09 -32.75
N ASP A 70 -10.28 0.52 -31.60
CA ASP A 70 -11.33 0.13 -30.66
C ASP A 70 -12.65 0.87 -30.93
N ASP A 71 -12.62 1.91 -31.77
CA ASP A 71 -13.80 2.73 -32.08
C ASP A 71 -14.70 2.03 -33.09
N ASP A 72 -16.01 2.22 -32.98
CA ASP A 72 -16.98 1.55 -33.86
C ASP A 72 -16.96 2.17 -35.27
N ILE A 73 -16.27 1.51 -36.19
CA ILE A 73 -16.16 1.93 -37.59
C ILE A 73 -17.47 1.84 -38.38
N ARG A 74 -18.53 1.25 -37.79
CA ARG A 74 -19.87 1.22 -38.40
C ARG A 74 -20.54 2.59 -38.33
N ASP A 75 -20.09 3.44 -37.42
CA ASP A 75 -20.50 4.83 -37.37
C ASP A 75 -19.73 5.64 -38.44
N PRO A 76 -20.44 6.25 -39.41
CA PRO A 76 -19.80 6.96 -40.52
C PRO A 76 -18.96 8.15 -40.07
N ASP A 77 -19.31 8.82 -38.96
CA ASP A 77 -18.54 9.95 -38.43
C ASP A 77 -17.16 9.49 -37.90
N THR A 78 -17.17 8.34 -37.21
CA THR A 78 -15.97 7.69 -36.68
C THR A 78 -15.05 7.23 -37.83
N LEU A 79 -15.63 6.61 -38.87
CA LEU A 79 -14.89 6.20 -40.06
C LEU A 79 -14.27 7.40 -40.80
N ALA A 80 -15.04 8.47 -41.01
CA ALA A 80 -14.55 9.68 -41.68
C ALA A 80 -13.40 10.37 -40.92
N SER A 81 -13.45 10.33 -39.58
CA SER A 81 -12.36 10.85 -38.76
C SER A 81 -11.09 10.00 -38.85
N LEU A 82 -11.23 8.67 -38.85
CA LEU A 82 -10.10 7.75 -38.99
C LEU A 82 -9.46 7.84 -40.39
N THR A 83 -10.26 7.94 -41.46
CA THR A 83 -9.74 8.09 -42.82
C THR A 83 -9.03 9.43 -43.01
N ALA A 84 -9.54 10.52 -42.44
CA ALA A 84 -8.82 11.80 -42.45
C ALA A 84 -7.47 11.72 -41.71
N GLN A 85 -7.38 10.91 -40.65
CA GLN A 85 -6.12 10.68 -39.95
C GLN A 85 -5.17 9.76 -40.74
N LEU A 86 -5.68 8.84 -41.56
CA LEU A 86 -4.90 7.91 -42.39
C LEU A 86 -3.98 8.66 -43.35
N ASP A 87 -4.47 9.73 -43.99
CA ASP A 87 -3.70 10.55 -44.93
C ASP A 87 -2.49 11.24 -44.28
N SER A 88 -2.49 11.40 -42.95
CA SER A 88 -1.41 12.02 -42.19
C SER A 88 -0.38 11.03 -41.64
N LEU A 89 -0.51 9.73 -41.92
CA LEU A 89 0.40 8.71 -41.40
C LEU A 89 1.71 8.65 -42.20
N PRO A 90 2.86 8.48 -41.54
CA PRO A 90 4.09 8.13 -42.22
C PRO A 90 3.99 6.70 -42.80
N VAL A 91 4.87 6.36 -43.74
CA VAL A 91 4.94 5.00 -44.29
C VAL A 91 5.29 4.02 -43.17
N ILE A 92 4.38 3.09 -42.88
CA ILE A 92 4.51 2.10 -41.80
C ILE A 92 5.27 0.87 -42.34
N PRO A 93 6.36 0.41 -41.68
CA PRO A 93 7.02 -0.84 -42.04
C PRO A 93 6.08 -2.05 -41.94
N PRO A 94 6.29 -3.13 -42.72
CA PRO A 94 5.36 -4.27 -42.75
C PRO A 94 5.30 -5.04 -41.42
N ALA A 95 6.35 -4.97 -40.60
CA ALA A 95 6.39 -5.56 -39.25
C ALA A 95 5.70 -4.71 -38.18
N CYS A 96 5.27 -3.50 -38.54
CA CYS A 96 4.65 -2.54 -37.66
C CYS A 96 3.15 -2.40 -37.94
N GLU A 97 2.41 -2.12 -36.87
CA GLU A 97 1.00 -1.77 -36.89
C GLU A 97 0.76 -0.50 -36.07
N VAL A 98 -0.37 0.15 -36.32
CA VAL A 98 -0.74 1.39 -35.64
C VAL A 98 -2.10 1.24 -34.98
N HIS A 99 -2.11 1.45 -33.67
CA HIS A 99 -3.33 1.58 -32.89
C HIS A 99 -3.78 3.04 -32.88
N MET A 100 -5.01 3.28 -33.34
CA MET A 100 -5.57 4.62 -33.53
C MET A 100 -6.96 4.75 -32.91
N HIS A 101 -7.26 5.97 -32.48
CA HIS A 101 -8.58 6.36 -32.00
C HIS A 101 -9.12 7.51 -32.85
N ALA A 102 -10.42 7.49 -33.19
CA ALA A 102 -11.07 8.51 -33.99
C ALA A 102 -11.06 9.88 -33.28
N LYS A 103 -11.31 9.89 -31.96
CA LYS A 103 -11.43 11.13 -31.17
C LYS A 103 -10.10 11.66 -30.62
N SER A 104 -9.00 10.92 -30.78
CA SER A 104 -7.70 11.27 -30.21
C SER A 104 -6.60 11.13 -31.24
N LEU A 105 -5.72 12.14 -31.32
CA LEU A 105 -4.53 12.08 -32.18
C LEU A 105 -3.40 11.22 -31.58
N LEU A 106 -3.61 10.63 -30.39
CA LEU A 106 -2.66 9.70 -29.80
C LEU A 106 -2.66 8.40 -30.58
N ARG A 107 -1.49 8.08 -31.16
CA ARG A 107 -1.24 6.87 -31.94
C ARG A 107 -0.21 6.03 -31.21
N THR A 108 -0.40 4.72 -31.20
CA THR A 108 0.59 3.79 -30.66
C THR A 108 1.09 2.92 -31.81
N TYR A 109 2.39 3.04 -32.12
CA TYR A 109 3.08 2.17 -33.07
C TYR A 109 3.54 0.92 -32.34
N VAL A 110 3.32 -0.23 -32.94
CA VAL A 110 3.64 -1.55 -32.37
C VAL A 110 4.42 -2.34 -33.41
N ASN A 111 5.56 -2.91 -33.02
CA ASN A 111 6.41 -3.75 -33.85
C ASN A 111 6.43 -5.17 -33.29
N HIS A 112 5.94 -6.12 -34.09
CA HIS A 112 5.78 -7.51 -33.70
C HIS A 112 7.08 -8.30 -33.70
N ASP A 113 8.02 -7.98 -34.61
CA ASP A 113 9.30 -8.69 -34.71
C ASP A 113 10.16 -8.47 -33.46
N ARG A 114 10.09 -7.27 -32.88
CA ARG A 114 10.89 -6.88 -31.70
C ARG A 114 10.11 -6.86 -30.40
N ALA A 115 8.80 -7.09 -30.44
CA ALA A 115 7.89 -6.94 -29.31
C ALA A 115 8.02 -5.56 -28.60
N LEU A 116 8.00 -4.48 -29.39
CA LEU A 116 8.12 -3.09 -28.91
C LEU A 116 6.87 -2.28 -29.30
N GLY A 117 6.41 -1.41 -28.40
CA GLY A 117 5.33 -0.47 -28.71
C GLY A 117 5.65 0.91 -28.15
N GLY A 118 5.20 1.99 -28.81
CA GLY A 118 5.50 3.37 -28.41
C GLY A 118 4.77 4.42 -29.25
N TRP A 119 4.87 5.68 -28.86
CA TRP A 119 4.21 6.79 -29.57
C TRP A 119 5.00 7.32 -30.77
N GLU A 120 6.27 6.99 -30.85
CA GLU A 120 7.18 7.42 -31.92
C GLU A 120 7.62 6.21 -32.74
N LEU A 121 7.43 6.27 -34.06
CA LEU A 121 7.83 5.20 -34.96
C LEU A 121 9.34 4.93 -34.89
N GLU A 122 10.17 5.97 -34.81
CA GLU A 122 11.63 5.86 -34.70
C GLU A 122 12.08 5.09 -33.46
N ALA A 123 11.31 5.18 -32.37
CA ALA A 123 11.62 4.47 -31.13
C ALA A 123 11.32 2.96 -31.23
N VAL A 124 10.46 2.57 -32.16
CA VAL A 124 9.88 1.22 -32.29
C VAL A 124 10.47 0.46 -33.48
N ASP A 125 10.89 1.16 -34.54
CA ASP A 125 11.56 0.63 -35.74
C ASP A 125 12.96 0.04 -35.45
N GLY A 126 13.46 0.25 -34.24
CA GLY A 126 14.61 -0.47 -33.74
C GLY A 126 15.97 0.18 -34.03
N SER A 127 15.97 1.30 -34.75
CA SER A 127 17.16 2.12 -35.05
C SER A 127 17.81 2.70 -33.79
N ARG A 128 17.04 2.88 -32.70
CA ARG A 128 17.50 3.44 -31.42
C ARG A 128 17.59 2.43 -30.28
N VAL A 129 17.33 1.15 -30.51
CA VAL A 129 17.26 0.16 -29.42
C VAL A 129 18.57 0.03 -28.65
N ASP A 130 19.71 0.11 -29.34
CA ASP A 130 21.03 -0.04 -28.73
C ASP A 130 21.50 1.20 -27.96
N THR A 131 20.91 2.37 -28.21
CA THR A 131 21.28 3.64 -27.57
C THR A 131 20.30 4.05 -26.46
N MET A 132 19.22 3.30 -26.26
CA MET A 132 18.17 3.62 -25.29
C MET A 132 18.52 3.18 -23.87
N ASP A 133 18.11 3.99 -22.88
CA ASP A 133 18.11 3.58 -21.47
C ASP A 133 17.25 2.33 -21.28
N ALA A 134 17.69 1.43 -20.40
CA ALA A 134 16.99 0.19 -20.10
C ALA A 134 15.55 0.43 -19.64
N SER A 135 15.29 1.52 -18.90
CA SER A 135 13.92 1.87 -18.50
C SER A 135 13.04 2.28 -19.66
N SER A 136 13.58 2.97 -20.67
CA SER A 136 12.83 3.31 -21.88
C SER A 136 12.46 2.04 -22.63
N LEU A 137 13.38 1.07 -22.75
CA LEU A 137 13.09 -0.24 -23.34
C LEU A 137 12.04 -1.03 -22.56
N LEU A 138 12.12 -1.07 -21.23
CA LEU A 138 11.10 -1.71 -20.39
C LEU A 138 9.72 -1.08 -20.59
N ARG A 139 9.66 0.25 -20.73
CA ARG A 139 8.42 0.98 -21.02
C ARG A 139 7.86 0.63 -22.40
N LEU A 140 8.69 0.58 -23.44
CA LEU A 140 8.27 0.21 -24.80
C LEU A 140 7.73 -1.23 -24.85
N ARG A 141 8.42 -2.18 -24.21
CA ARG A 141 7.95 -3.57 -24.07
C ARG A 141 6.65 -3.65 -23.29
N ARG A 142 6.49 -2.88 -22.20
CA ARG A 142 5.23 -2.82 -21.46
C ARG A 142 4.07 -2.34 -22.34
N MET A 143 4.31 -1.37 -23.23
CA MET A 143 3.29 -0.88 -24.17
C MET A 143 2.94 -1.93 -25.23
N TYR A 144 3.92 -2.66 -25.76
CA TYR A 144 3.68 -3.81 -26.65
C TYR A 144 2.75 -4.84 -26.02
N TRP A 145 3.08 -5.33 -24.82
CA TRP A 145 2.27 -6.34 -24.15
C TRP A 145 0.91 -5.82 -23.70
N ALA A 146 0.77 -4.50 -23.48
CA ALA A 146 -0.53 -3.87 -23.25
C ALA A 146 -1.41 -3.92 -24.51
N PHE A 147 -0.83 -3.60 -25.67
CA PHE A 147 -1.53 -3.70 -26.93
C PHE A 147 -1.96 -5.14 -27.22
N LEU A 148 -1.04 -6.11 -27.10
CA LEU A 148 -1.35 -7.52 -27.38
C LEU A 148 -2.37 -8.11 -26.40
N GLN A 149 -2.38 -7.64 -25.15
CA GLN A 149 -3.42 -8.01 -24.18
C GLN A 149 -4.81 -7.52 -24.62
N GLN A 150 -4.90 -6.36 -25.26
CA GLN A 150 -6.16 -5.78 -25.73
C GLN A 150 -6.64 -6.38 -27.05
N HIS A 151 -5.70 -6.89 -27.87
CA HIS A 151 -5.98 -7.35 -29.24
C HIS A 151 -5.36 -8.74 -29.55
N PRO A 152 -5.65 -9.80 -28.77
CA PRO A 152 -4.96 -11.09 -28.83
C PRO A 152 -5.38 -12.00 -30.00
N CYS A 153 -6.45 -11.67 -30.74
CA CYS A 153 -7.05 -12.58 -31.72
C CYS A 153 -6.49 -12.43 -33.14
N HIS A 154 -5.90 -11.28 -33.45
CA HIS A 154 -5.43 -10.97 -34.81
C HIS A 154 -3.92 -11.17 -35.01
N VAL A 155 -3.17 -11.24 -33.91
CA VAL A 155 -1.72 -11.43 -33.91
C VAL A 155 -1.38 -12.69 -33.10
N PRO A 156 -0.59 -13.63 -33.66
CA PRO A 156 -0.12 -14.78 -32.92
C PRO A 156 0.88 -14.37 -31.84
N LEU A 157 1.04 -15.21 -30.82
CA LEU A 157 2.03 -14.97 -29.78
C LEU A 157 3.45 -14.94 -30.39
N PRO A 158 4.29 -13.94 -30.08
CA PRO A 158 5.66 -13.86 -30.58
C PRO A 158 6.48 -15.11 -30.20
N PRO A 159 7.38 -15.57 -31.10
CA PRO A 159 8.25 -16.70 -30.80
C PRO A 159 9.17 -16.35 -29.61
N GLY A 160 9.31 -17.28 -28.66
CA GLY A 160 10.13 -17.11 -27.46
C GLY A 160 9.46 -16.37 -26.29
N ALA A 161 8.27 -15.79 -26.47
CA ALA A 161 7.57 -15.08 -25.38
C ALA A 161 7.22 -16.00 -24.19
N GLU A 162 6.93 -17.26 -24.46
CA GLU A 162 6.66 -18.27 -23.42
C GLU A 162 7.93 -18.62 -22.64
N ASP A 163 9.05 -18.76 -23.34
CA ASP A 163 10.34 -19.08 -22.73
C ASP A 163 10.80 -17.93 -21.83
N ASP A 164 10.70 -16.69 -22.32
CA ASP A 164 10.97 -15.46 -21.56
C ASP A 164 10.09 -15.37 -20.31
N LEU A 165 8.82 -15.78 -20.43
CA LEU A 165 7.89 -15.79 -19.31
C LEU A 165 8.28 -16.83 -18.26
N VAL A 166 8.61 -18.06 -18.69
CA VAL A 166 9.06 -19.15 -17.80
C VAL A 166 10.35 -18.76 -17.08
N ASP A 167 11.31 -18.16 -17.79
CA ASP A 167 12.57 -17.68 -17.22
C ASP A 167 12.33 -16.58 -16.17
N ALA A 168 11.46 -15.60 -16.48
CA ALA A 168 11.11 -14.55 -15.54
C ALA A 168 10.41 -15.10 -14.28
N LEU A 169 9.46 -16.03 -14.42
CA LEU A 169 8.78 -16.66 -13.28
C LEU A 169 9.73 -17.52 -12.45
N THR A 170 10.67 -18.21 -13.09
CA THR A 170 11.70 -19.00 -12.40
C THR A 170 12.64 -18.09 -11.62
N THR A 171 13.03 -16.95 -12.19
CA THR A 171 13.82 -15.92 -11.49
C THR A 171 13.10 -15.42 -10.25
N PHE A 172 11.79 -15.14 -10.34
CA PHE A 172 11.02 -14.71 -9.18
C PHE A 172 10.90 -15.77 -8.08
N ARG A 173 10.84 -17.05 -8.46
CA ARG A 173 10.86 -18.16 -7.52
C ARG A 173 12.22 -18.31 -6.84
N THR A 174 13.31 -18.20 -7.57
CA THR A 174 14.65 -18.27 -7.00
C THR A 174 14.94 -17.07 -6.10
N GLU A 175 14.48 -15.87 -6.46
CA GLU A 175 14.56 -14.68 -5.62
C GLU A 175 13.79 -14.84 -4.29
N ASN A 176 12.61 -15.47 -4.33
CA ASN A 176 11.85 -15.80 -3.11
C ASN A 176 12.66 -16.71 -2.18
N LEU A 177 13.36 -17.71 -2.73
CA LEU A 177 14.21 -18.62 -1.95
C LEU A 177 15.47 -17.93 -1.42
N MET A 178 16.08 -17.03 -2.20
CA MET A 178 17.33 -16.36 -1.84
C MET A 178 17.14 -15.26 -0.78
N PHE A 179 16.03 -14.52 -0.85
CA PHE A 179 15.84 -13.28 -0.11
C PHE A 179 14.63 -13.28 0.83
N ASP A 180 13.81 -14.34 0.83
CA ASP A 180 12.66 -14.54 1.72
C ASP A 180 11.78 -13.26 1.84
N HIS A 181 11.79 -12.57 2.98
CA HIS A 181 11.02 -11.35 3.25
C HIS A 181 11.53 -10.08 2.53
N LEU A 182 12.68 -10.16 1.89
CA LEU A 182 13.32 -9.09 1.10
C LEU A 182 13.24 -9.34 -0.39
N SER A 183 12.63 -10.46 -0.78
CA SER A 183 12.52 -10.82 -2.17
C SER A 183 11.89 -9.67 -2.94
N PRO A 184 12.58 -9.17 -3.98
CA PRO A 184 12.00 -8.19 -4.87
C PRO A 184 10.86 -8.82 -5.69
N SER A 185 10.67 -10.13 -5.72
CA SER A 185 9.61 -10.74 -6.52
C SER A 185 8.20 -10.19 -6.22
N PRO A 186 7.43 -9.86 -7.27
CA PRO A 186 6.07 -9.33 -7.12
C PRO A 186 5.02 -10.38 -6.73
N PHE A 187 5.35 -11.67 -6.83
CA PHE A 187 4.42 -12.78 -6.63
C PHE A 187 4.81 -13.63 -5.41
N LEU A 188 3.80 -14.17 -4.72
CA LEU A 188 3.99 -15.21 -3.70
C LEU A 188 4.26 -16.58 -4.35
N ASP A 189 4.86 -17.50 -3.61
CA ASP A 189 5.13 -18.85 -4.12
C ASP A 189 3.84 -19.59 -4.51
N SER A 190 2.76 -19.43 -3.74
CA SER A 190 1.43 -19.98 -4.06
C SER A 190 0.80 -19.36 -5.31
N GLU A 191 1.05 -18.07 -5.55
CA GLU A 191 0.62 -17.39 -6.77
C GLU A 191 1.43 -17.89 -7.97
N LEU A 192 2.75 -18.03 -7.81
CA LEU A 192 3.64 -18.57 -8.85
C LEU A 192 3.23 -20.00 -9.22
N ASP A 193 2.90 -20.86 -8.26
CA ASP A 193 2.40 -22.23 -8.54
C ASP A 193 1.12 -22.21 -9.38
N SER A 194 0.19 -21.31 -9.03
CA SER A 194 -1.05 -21.13 -9.78
C SER A 194 -0.78 -20.67 -11.22
N LEU A 195 0.15 -19.71 -11.40
CA LEU A 195 0.54 -19.20 -12.72
C LEU A 195 1.22 -20.29 -13.57
N PHE A 196 2.13 -21.07 -12.99
CA PHE A 196 2.77 -22.20 -13.68
C PHE A 196 1.76 -23.28 -14.08
N ASN A 197 0.76 -23.56 -13.24
CA ASN A 197 -0.29 -24.53 -13.55
C ASN A 197 -1.16 -24.08 -14.73
N VAL A 198 -1.54 -22.79 -14.78
CA VAL A 198 -2.28 -22.21 -15.91
C VAL A 198 -1.43 -22.30 -17.20
N LEU A 199 -0.15 -21.95 -17.13
CA LEU A 199 0.74 -22.03 -18.29
C LEU A 199 0.89 -23.46 -18.83
N LYS A 200 1.07 -24.46 -17.94
CA LYS A 200 1.13 -25.88 -18.31
C LYS A 200 -0.17 -26.36 -18.97
N THR A 201 -1.32 -25.90 -18.47
CA THR A 201 -2.64 -26.24 -19.03
C THR A 201 -2.79 -25.72 -20.46
N HIS A 202 -2.28 -24.52 -20.74
CA HIS A 202 -2.25 -23.98 -22.10
C HIS A 202 -1.28 -24.76 -23.01
N GLN A 203 -0.12 -25.17 -22.51
CA GLN A 203 0.83 -25.99 -23.27
C GLN A 203 0.25 -27.35 -23.68
N SER A 204 -0.44 -28.04 -22.78
CA SER A 204 -1.04 -29.35 -23.06
C SER A 204 -2.22 -29.28 -24.05
N THR A 205 -2.90 -28.14 -24.14
CA THR A 205 -4.10 -27.94 -24.98
C THR A 205 -3.76 -27.36 -26.36
N SER A 206 -2.54 -26.84 -26.55
CA SER A 206 -2.12 -26.02 -27.70
C SER A 206 -1.75 -26.79 -28.99
N SER A 207 -2.28 -28.00 -29.22
CA SER A 207 -2.17 -28.64 -30.54
C SER A 207 -2.90 -27.88 -31.66
N ARG A 208 -3.82 -26.96 -31.31
CA ARG A 208 -4.40 -25.96 -32.23
C ARG A 208 -3.55 -24.69 -32.25
N HIS A 209 -3.07 -24.32 -33.44
CA HIS A 209 -1.95 -23.41 -33.69
C HIS A 209 -2.07 -21.95 -33.23
N GLN A 210 -3.16 -21.50 -32.62
CA GLN A 210 -3.28 -20.16 -32.00
C GLN A 210 -4.47 -20.18 -31.02
N SER A 211 -4.20 -20.02 -29.72
CA SER A 211 -5.26 -19.82 -28.72
C SER A 211 -5.23 -18.35 -28.29
N PRO A 212 -6.25 -17.53 -28.65
CA PRO A 212 -6.31 -16.13 -28.24
C PRO A 212 -6.28 -15.95 -26.71
N ALA A 213 -6.86 -16.92 -25.97
CA ALA A 213 -6.80 -16.92 -24.51
C ALA A 213 -5.37 -17.08 -23.97
N LYS A 214 -4.54 -17.92 -24.62
CA LYS A 214 -3.13 -18.07 -24.28
C LYS A 214 -2.36 -16.77 -24.55
N THR A 215 -2.55 -16.17 -25.72
CA THR A 215 -1.93 -14.88 -26.08
C THR A 215 -2.31 -13.79 -25.08
N ALA A 216 -3.59 -13.67 -24.74
CA ALA A 216 -4.07 -12.70 -23.75
C ALA A 216 -3.45 -12.91 -22.36
N PHE A 217 -3.36 -14.17 -21.91
CA PHE A 217 -2.78 -14.51 -20.62
C PHE A 217 -1.27 -14.21 -20.55
N VAL A 218 -0.51 -14.62 -21.56
CA VAL A 218 0.94 -14.36 -21.65
C VAL A 218 1.20 -12.87 -21.73
N ALA A 219 0.46 -12.14 -22.59
CA ALA A 219 0.59 -10.70 -22.72
C ALA A 219 0.26 -9.97 -21.40
N TRP A 220 -0.81 -10.36 -20.72
CA TRP A 220 -1.16 -9.83 -19.41
C TRP A 220 -0.03 -10.02 -18.39
N LEU A 221 0.55 -11.21 -18.32
CA LEU A 221 1.56 -11.54 -17.34
C LEU A 221 2.90 -10.84 -17.64
N LEU A 222 3.35 -10.86 -18.89
CA LEU A 222 4.55 -10.15 -19.33
C LEU A 222 4.40 -8.63 -19.12
N ARG A 223 3.25 -8.04 -19.48
CA ARG A 223 2.98 -6.62 -19.17
C ARG A 223 3.16 -6.31 -17.69
N ARG A 224 2.66 -7.19 -16.80
CA ARG A 224 2.78 -7.03 -15.35
C ARG A 224 4.23 -7.16 -14.89
N ILE A 225 4.99 -8.09 -15.45
CA ILE A 225 6.43 -8.28 -15.17
C ILE A 225 7.23 -7.06 -15.62
N TYR A 226 7.01 -6.55 -16.84
CA TYR A 226 7.69 -5.35 -17.34
C TYR A 226 7.32 -4.11 -16.52
N SER A 227 6.04 -3.95 -16.15
CA SER A 227 5.61 -2.88 -15.24
C SER A 227 6.30 -2.97 -13.89
N TYR A 228 6.47 -4.18 -13.36
CA TYR A 228 7.19 -4.39 -12.11
C TYR A 228 8.67 -4.02 -12.26
N ARG A 229 9.35 -4.52 -13.29
CA ARG A 229 10.77 -4.23 -13.60
C ARG A 229 11.01 -2.73 -13.79
N GLU A 230 10.11 -2.02 -14.46
CA GLU A 230 10.16 -0.56 -14.61
C GLU A 230 10.05 0.13 -13.22
N SER A 231 9.09 -0.26 -12.39
CA SER A 231 8.91 0.31 -11.04
C SER A 231 10.10 0.02 -10.11
N ALA A 232 10.76 -1.12 -10.30
CA ALA A 232 11.93 -1.53 -9.54
C ALA A 232 13.24 -0.90 -10.04
N SER A 233 13.18 -0.06 -11.09
CA SER A 233 14.38 0.47 -11.77
C SER A 233 15.35 -0.66 -12.14
N HIS A 234 14.80 -1.77 -12.64
CA HIS A 234 15.57 -2.94 -13.04
C HIS A 234 16.65 -2.52 -14.05
N SER A 235 17.84 -3.13 -13.97
CA SER A 235 19.02 -2.84 -14.81
C SER A 235 19.63 -1.43 -14.74
N ARG A 236 19.18 -0.54 -13.85
CA ARG A 236 19.78 0.80 -13.67
C ARG A 236 20.95 0.86 -12.68
N HIS A 237 21.00 -0.09 -11.77
CA HIS A 237 21.86 -0.02 -10.59
C HIS A 237 22.88 -1.14 -10.58
N THR A 238 24.13 -0.80 -10.32
CA THR A 238 25.21 -1.77 -10.07
C THR A 238 24.91 -2.58 -8.81
N ARG A 239 25.43 -3.82 -8.73
CA ARG A 239 25.22 -4.72 -7.60
C ARG A 239 25.40 -4.05 -6.22
N LYS A 240 26.48 -3.29 -6.03
CA LYS A 240 26.75 -2.58 -4.76
C LYS A 240 25.63 -1.58 -4.40
N PHE A 241 25.18 -0.80 -5.37
CA PHE A 241 24.11 0.17 -5.17
C PHE A 241 22.77 -0.52 -4.93
N TYR A 242 22.52 -1.64 -5.61
CA TYR A 242 21.32 -2.43 -5.40
C TYR A 242 21.28 -3.02 -3.98
N ASP A 243 22.40 -3.56 -3.48
CA ASP A 243 22.50 -4.06 -2.10
C ASP A 243 22.27 -2.93 -1.09
N GLU A 244 22.81 -1.73 -1.32
CA GLU A 244 22.55 -0.54 -0.50
C GLU A 244 21.07 -0.14 -0.52
N LEU A 245 20.41 -0.16 -1.68
CA LEU A 245 18.97 0.09 -1.79
C LEU A 245 18.13 -0.95 -1.05
N LEU A 246 18.52 -2.23 -1.09
CA LEU A 246 17.84 -3.28 -0.34
C LEU A 246 17.98 -3.07 1.16
N LEU A 247 19.19 -2.74 1.64
CA LEU A 247 19.44 -2.38 3.04
C LEU A 247 18.63 -1.14 3.45
N GLN A 248 18.52 -0.14 2.57
CA GLN A 248 17.71 1.04 2.83
C GLN A 248 16.21 0.72 2.90
N LYS A 249 15.72 -0.16 2.02
CA LYS A 249 14.34 -0.67 2.08
C LYS A 249 14.08 -1.46 3.36
N GLN A 250 15.09 -2.13 3.92
CA GLN A 250 15.01 -2.83 5.21
C GLN A 250 14.97 -1.88 6.40
N THR A 251 15.92 -0.95 6.50
CA THR A 251 16.08 -0.07 7.67
C THR A 251 14.94 0.93 7.80
N GLY A 252 14.23 1.22 6.71
CA GLY A 252 13.15 2.20 6.70
C GLY A 252 13.65 3.64 6.82
N ASP A 253 14.97 3.84 6.78
CA ASP A 253 15.61 5.15 6.73
C ASP A 253 15.49 5.70 5.31
N VAL A 254 14.35 6.35 5.10
CA VAL A 254 14.15 7.22 3.94
C VAL A 254 15.14 8.38 4.10
N VAL A 255 16.10 8.47 3.17
CA VAL A 255 16.78 9.72 2.88
C VAL A 255 15.67 10.74 2.66
N VAL A 256 15.60 11.72 3.57
CA VAL A 256 14.75 12.90 3.46
C VAL A 256 14.63 13.26 2.00
N SER A 257 13.42 13.11 1.46
CA SER A 257 13.16 13.33 0.03
C SER A 257 13.78 14.68 -0.34
N ALA A 258 14.55 14.71 -1.43
CA ALA A 258 15.15 15.93 -1.95
C ALA A 258 14.10 17.04 -2.24
N ALA A 259 12.81 16.71 -2.18
CA ALA A 259 11.68 17.64 -2.15
C ALA A 259 11.64 18.56 -0.91
N GLU A 260 12.26 18.19 0.23
CA GLU A 260 12.39 19.07 1.41
C GLU A 260 13.50 20.13 1.22
N ARG A 261 14.20 20.14 0.08
CA ARG A 261 15.35 21.03 -0.19
C ARG A 261 14.94 22.42 -0.75
N ARG A 262 13.64 22.72 -0.88
CA ARG A 262 13.12 24.04 -1.30
C ARG A 262 12.08 24.56 -0.32
N GLN A 263 12.50 24.92 0.89
CA GLN A 263 11.59 25.47 1.90
C GLN A 263 12.14 26.77 2.48
N GLY A 264 11.32 27.82 2.41
CA GLY A 264 11.65 29.16 2.90
C GLY A 264 11.70 29.24 4.43
N VAL A 265 12.17 30.39 4.94
CA VAL A 265 12.43 30.64 6.37
C VAL A 265 11.21 30.35 7.26
N LEU A 266 9.98 30.67 6.81
CA LEU A 266 8.74 30.38 7.55
C LEU A 266 8.54 28.88 7.79
N TRP A 267 8.85 28.04 6.80
CA TRP A 267 8.70 26.60 6.93
C TRP A 267 9.75 26.02 7.88
N LEU A 268 10.96 26.58 7.92
CA LEU A 268 11.98 26.22 8.91
C LEU A 268 11.53 26.55 10.34
N PHE A 269 10.96 27.73 10.57
CA PHE A 269 10.39 28.11 11.87
C PHE A 269 9.22 27.21 12.28
N LEU A 270 8.29 26.94 11.36
CA LEU A 270 7.15 26.06 11.61
C LEU A 270 7.62 24.63 11.92
N ASN A 271 8.64 24.14 11.20
CA ASN A 271 9.21 22.82 11.42
C ASN A 271 9.98 22.74 12.74
N LEU A 272 10.65 23.82 13.18
CA LEU A 272 11.30 23.89 14.49
C LEU A 272 10.27 23.84 15.63
N ILE A 273 9.16 24.57 15.50
CA ILE A 273 8.06 24.53 16.47
C ILE A 273 7.43 23.13 16.49
N LEU A 274 7.22 22.52 15.32
CA LEU A 274 6.70 21.17 15.22
C LEU A 274 7.65 20.16 15.88
N GLU A 275 8.95 20.22 15.61
CA GLU A 275 9.97 19.38 16.24
C GLU A 275 10.01 19.58 17.77
N PHE A 276 9.91 20.82 18.25
CA PHE A 276 9.84 21.12 19.68
C PHE A 276 8.58 20.51 20.33
N ILE A 277 7.42 20.67 19.70
CA ILE A 277 6.16 20.07 20.14
C ILE A 277 6.25 18.54 20.13
N MET A 278 6.81 17.95 19.08
CA MET A 278 6.97 16.49 18.91
C MET A 278 7.93 15.89 19.93
N THR A 279 8.98 16.62 20.32
CA THR A 279 10.04 16.11 21.20
C THR A 279 9.74 16.37 22.68
N ILE A 280 9.30 17.59 23.03
CA ILE A 280 9.11 18.01 24.43
C ILE A 280 7.64 17.87 24.86
N GLY A 281 6.68 18.20 23.99
CA GLY A 281 5.25 18.12 24.33
C GLY A 281 4.66 16.71 24.17
N LEU A 282 5.10 15.96 23.16
CA LEU A 282 4.50 14.68 22.76
C LEU A 282 5.39 13.45 23.07
N TRP A 283 6.44 13.61 23.89
CA TRP A 283 7.32 12.50 24.34
C TRP A 283 7.91 11.66 23.19
N SER A 284 8.11 12.23 22.00
CA SER A 284 8.56 11.52 20.78
C SER A 284 7.61 10.40 20.29
N VAL A 285 6.45 10.22 20.93
CA VAL A 285 5.42 9.23 20.55
C VAL A 285 5.02 9.36 19.07
N PRO A 286 4.77 10.56 18.51
CA PRO A 286 4.37 10.69 17.11
C PRO A 286 5.43 10.19 16.11
N TYR A 287 6.73 10.24 16.44
CA TYR A 287 7.78 9.67 15.58
C TYR A 287 7.67 8.15 15.51
N SER A 288 7.32 7.50 16.61
CA SER A 288 7.06 6.07 16.64
C SER A 288 5.90 5.70 15.70
N TYR A 289 4.76 6.40 15.83
CA TYR A 289 3.61 6.21 14.92
C TYR A 289 3.98 6.48 13.47
N LEU A 290 4.74 7.53 13.17
CA LEU A 290 5.20 7.84 11.82
C LEU A 290 6.05 6.70 11.23
N ARG A 291 6.96 6.13 12.02
CA ARG A 291 7.79 4.99 11.61
C ARG A 291 6.92 3.78 11.30
N HIS A 292 5.94 3.48 12.15
CA HIS A 292 5.02 2.36 11.96
C HIS A 292 4.13 2.55 10.71
N VAL A 293 3.50 3.72 10.54
CA VAL A 293 2.69 4.05 9.34
C VAL A 293 3.54 3.93 8.08
N ARG A 294 4.74 4.51 8.05
CA ARG A 294 5.64 4.42 6.89
C ARG A 294 5.99 2.98 6.57
N SER A 295 6.32 2.19 7.59
CA SER A 295 6.67 0.77 7.40
C SER A 295 5.50 -0.07 6.86
N ALA A 296 4.27 0.26 7.24
CA ALA A 296 3.06 -0.42 6.79
C ALA A 296 2.71 -0.08 5.33
N ILE A 297 2.95 1.17 4.92
CA ILE A 297 2.66 1.69 3.58
C ILE A 297 3.77 1.35 2.55
N GLN A 298 4.99 1.09 3.03
CA GLN A 298 6.14 0.87 2.15
C GLN A 298 5.94 -0.35 1.23
N TYR A 299 5.91 -0.08 -0.07
CA TYR A 299 5.90 -1.12 -1.10
C TYR A 299 7.25 -1.84 -1.16
N ARG A 300 7.20 -3.16 -0.98
CA ARG A 300 8.36 -4.07 -1.01
C ARG A 300 8.15 -5.16 -2.07
N GLY A 301 7.70 -4.78 -3.27
CA GLY A 301 7.46 -5.72 -4.38
C GLY A 301 6.08 -6.39 -4.38
N ARG A 302 5.51 -6.72 -3.21
CA ARG A 302 4.21 -7.45 -3.14
C ARG A 302 3.05 -6.55 -2.69
N LEU A 303 2.05 -6.36 -3.55
CA LEU A 303 0.85 -5.55 -3.24
C LEU A 303 -0.03 -6.19 -2.15
N SER A 304 -0.21 -7.51 -2.20
CA SER A 304 -0.94 -8.28 -1.19
C SER A 304 -0.26 -8.18 0.18
N ALA A 305 1.08 -8.24 0.22
CA ALA A 305 1.83 -8.07 1.46
C ALA A 305 1.73 -6.64 2.03
N VAL A 306 1.64 -5.60 1.19
CA VAL A 306 1.35 -4.23 1.65
C VAL A 306 -0.04 -4.15 2.25
N LYS A 307 -1.06 -4.68 1.56
CA LYS A 307 -2.43 -4.73 2.06
C LYS A 307 -2.52 -5.42 3.42
N ASN A 308 -1.93 -6.61 3.55
CA ASN A 308 -1.95 -7.38 4.80
C ASN A 308 -1.22 -6.67 5.95
N ARG A 309 -0.07 -6.04 5.67
CA ARG A 309 0.67 -5.25 6.67
C ARG A 309 -0.12 -4.03 7.13
N TRP A 310 -0.75 -3.33 6.19
CA TRP A 310 -1.61 -2.19 6.49
C TRP A 310 -2.81 -2.58 7.35
N GLU A 311 -3.52 -3.66 6.99
CA GLU A 311 -4.66 -4.16 7.76
C GLU A 311 -4.26 -4.63 9.16
N SER A 312 -3.09 -5.27 9.29
CA SER A 312 -2.53 -5.67 10.59
C SER A 312 -2.17 -4.45 11.44
N TYR A 313 -1.55 -3.42 10.83
CA TYR A 313 -1.23 -2.15 11.49
C TYR A 313 -2.50 -1.45 12.01
N VAL A 314 -3.52 -1.31 11.17
CA VAL A 314 -4.78 -0.67 11.56
C VAL A 314 -5.50 -1.47 12.66
N ARG A 315 -5.47 -2.80 12.60
CA ARG A 315 -6.06 -3.64 13.65
C ARG A 315 -5.38 -3.41 15.00
N LYS A 316 -4.04 -3.42 15.03
CA LYS A 316 -3.27 -3.13 16.24
C LYS A 316 -3.57 -1.73 16.78
N LEU A 317 -3.65 -0.74 15.89
CA LEU A 317 -3.94 0.64 16.25
C LEU A 317 -5.33 0.81 16.89
N VAL A 318 -6.33 0.12 16.36
CA VAL A 318 -7.69 0.09 16.93
C VAL A 318 -7.71 -0.59 18.31
N GLU A 319 -6.93 -1.66 18.49
CA GLU A 319 -6.77 -2.34 19.77
C GLU A 319 -6.12 -1.42 20.81
N ASP A 320 -5.02 -0.74 20.46
CA ASP A 320 -4.33 0.23 21.31
C ASP A 320 -5.28 1.37 21.74
N TRP A 321 -6.05 1.95 20.81
CA TRP A 321 -7.02 3.01 21.13
C TRP A 321 -8.17 2.53 22.02
N ASN A 322 -8.66 1.31 21.84
CA ASN A 322 -9.65 0.75 22.76
C ASN A 322 -9.08 0.62 24.18
N GLY A 323 -7.80 0.23 24.30
CA GLY A 323 -7.09 0.23 25.57
C GLY A 323 -7.01 1.63 26.20
N PHE A 324 -6.63 2.65 25.42
CA PHE A 324 -6.56 4.03 25.91
C PHE A 324 -7.92 4.59 26.30
N ASN A 325 -8.99 4.27 25.56
CA ASN A 325 -10.36 4.67 25.91
C ASN A 325 -10.79 4.07 27.25
N LEU A 326 -10.46 2.81 27.53
CA LEU A 326 -10.76 2.17 28.80
C LEU A 326 -9.99 2.85 29.95
N VAL A 327 -8.68 3.05 29.80
CA VAL A 327 -7.87 3.71 30.83
C VAL A 327 -8.32 5.17 31.05
N GLY A 328 -8.63 5.90 29.98
CA GLY A 328 -9.13 7.28 30.05
C GLY A 328 -10.45 7.36 30.82
N THR A 329 -11.42 6.48 30.53
CA THR A 329 -12.71 6.48 31.27
C THR A 329 -12.55 6.12 32.74
N VAL A 330 -11.66 5.17 33.09
CA VAL A 330 -11.33 4.84 34.49
C VAL A 330 -10.68 6.02 35.19
N LEU A 331 -9.70 6.68 34.55
CA LEU A 331 -9.03 7.86 35.09
C LEU A 331 -10.01 9.02 35.27
N LEU A 332 -10.91 9.24 34.30
CA LEU A 332 -11.96 10.25 34.38
C LEU A 332 -12.83 10.00 35.61
N SER A 333 -13.31 8.77 35.81
CA SER A 333 -14.09 8.41 36.99
C SER A 333 -13.30 8.65 38.29
N ALA A 334 -12.04 8.22 38.35
CA ALA A 334 -11.19 8.40 39.52
C ALA A 334 -10.95 9.89 39.85
N THR A 335 -10.73 10.73 38.83
CA THR A 335 -10.52 12.17 39.00
C THR A 335 -11.77 12.89 39.50
N VAL A 336 -12.95 12.50 39.00
CA VAL A 336 -14.23 13.04 39.49
C VAL A 336 -14.51 12.58 40.92
N SER A 337 -14.23 11.32 41.25
CA SER A 337 -14.36 10.82 42.63
C SER A 337 -13.40 11.52 43.59
N PHE A 338 -12.16 11.79 43.16
CA PHE A 338 -11.22 12.53 43.97
C PHE A 338 -11.69 13.96 44.21
N LEU A 339 -12.26 14.64 43.19
CA LEU A 339 -12.81 15.99 43.31
C LEU A 339 -14.01 16.08 44.30
N ALA A 340 -14.69 14.96 44.56
CA ALA A 340 -15.79 14.89 45.52
C ALA A 340 -15.34 14.83 46.98
N VAL A 341 -14.03 14.64 47.25
CA VAL A 341 -13.50 14.64 48.61
C VAL A 341 -13.65 16.04 49.22
N PRO A 342 -14.24 16.18 50.42
CA PRO A 342 -14.35 17.48 51.07
C PRO A 342 -12.97 18.01 51.49
N GLY A 343 -12.74 19.32 51.32
CA GLY A 343 -11.49 19.97 51.74
C GLY A 343 -10.34 19.89 50.73
N ILE A 344 -10.64 19.82 49.43
CA ILE A 344 -9.62 19.89 48.38
C ILE A 344 -9.16 21.33 48.19
N ASP A 345 -7.84 21.52 48.10
CA ASP A 345 -7.23 22.82 47.84
C ASP A 345 -7.47 23.29 46.39
N GLU A 346 -7.50 24.62 46.19
CA GLU A 346 -7.75 25.23 44.88
C GLU A 346 -6.78 24.73 43.80
N VAL A 347 -5.51 24.49 44.15
CA VAL A 347 -4.48 24.06 43.19
C VAL A 347 -4.72 22.62 42.76
N SER A 348 -4.97 21.69 43.68
CA SER A 348 -5.34 20.31 43.34
C SER A 348 -6.65 20.24 42.56
N ALA A 349 -7.63 21.09 42.86
CA ALA A 349 -8.88 21.18 42.10
C ALA A 349 -8.63 21.62 40.64
N ILE A 350 -7.78 22.63 40.41
CA ILE A 350 -7.39 23.07 39.07
C ILE A 350 -6.67 21.94 38.30
N LEU A 351 -5.74 21.23 38.93
CA LEU A 351 -5.05 20.10 38.30
C LEU A 351 -6.02 18.95 37.95
N CYS A 352 -7.02 18.69 38.82
CA CYS A 352 -8.08 17.71 38.54
C CYS A 352 -8.93 18.14 37.34
N MET A 353 -9.27 19.42 37.21
CA MET A 353 -10.01 19.93 36.05
C MET A 353 -9.25 19.74 34.75
N TYR A 354 -7.93 20.01 34.73
CA TYR A 354 -7.10 19.72 33.56
C TYR A 354 -7.05 18.23 33.24
N SER A 355 -6.93 17.36 34.25
CA SER A 355 -6.97 15.91 34.06
C SER A 355 -8.30 15.43 33.46
N ILE A 356 -9.43 15.97 33.94
CA ILE A 356 -10.77 15.66 33.43
C ILE A 356 -10.89 16.06 31.96
N LEU A 357 -10.50 17.29 31.60
CA LEU A 357 -10.57 17.80 30.23
C LEU A 357 -9.69 17.00 29.28
N LEU A 358 -8.46 16.67 29.68
CA LEU A 358 -7.52 15.89 28.87
C LEU A 358 -7.99 14.44 28.72
N SER A 359 -8.53 13.83 29.77
CA SER A 359 -9.06 12.46 29.69
C SER A 359 -10.31 12.38 28.81
N LEU A 360 -11.23 13.36 28.95
CA LEU A 360 -12.41 13.47 28.08
C LEU A 360 -11.99 13.67 26.61
N GLY A 361 -11.03 14.56 26.36
CA GLY A 361 -10.45 14.78 25.03
C GLY A 361 -9.85 13.51 24.44
N SER A 362 -9.08 12.76 25.24
CA SER A 362 -8.52 11.45 24.85
C SER A 362 -9.61 10.48 24.41
N VAL A 363 -10.68 10.33 25.21
CA VAL A 363 -11.79 9.40 24.92
C VAL A 363 -12.54 9.82 23.66
N VAL A 364 -12.87 11.11 23.49
CA VAL A 364 -13.59 11.61 22.32
C VAL A 364 -12.78 11.37 21.03
N ILE A 365 -11.49 11.75 21.04
CA ILE A 365 -10.61 11.54 19.88
C ILE A 365 -10.41 10.04 19.63
N GLY A 366 -10.18 9.24 20.68
CA GLY A 366 -9.98 7.80 20.58
C GLY A 366 -11.20 7.07 19.99
N VAL A 367 -12.42 7.38 20.43
CA VAL A 367 -13.65 6.81 19.87
C VAL A 367 -13.84 7.23 18.41
N PHE A 368 -13.59 8.50 18.08
CA PHE A 368 -13.64 8.98 16.68
C PHE A 368 -12.65 8.23 15.79
N CYS A 369 -11.41 8.05 16.27
CA CYS A 369 -10.36 7.30 15.58
C CYS A 369 -10.79 5.85 15.32
N VAL A 370 -11.32 5.15 16.34
CA VAL A 370 -11.82 3.77 16.22
C VAL A 370 -12.94 3.69 15.18
N TRP A 371 -13.94 4.56 15.25
CA TRP A 371 -15.07 4.57 14.32
C TRP A 371 -14.60 4.75 12.86
N LYS A 372 -13.76 5.76 12.61
CA LYS A 372 -13.30 6.07 11.25
C LYS A 372 -12.44 4.94 10.67
N HIS A 373 -11.54 4.36 11.45
CA HIS A 373 -10.61 3.34 10.96
C HIS A 373 -11.28 1.97 10.79
N GLN A 374 -12.19 1.56 11.69
CA GLN A 374 -12.95 0.32 11.53
C GLN A 374 -13.85 0.35 10.30
N THR A 375 -14.47 1.49 10.00
CA THR A 375 -15.34 1.65 8.82
C THR A 375 -14.55 1.46 7.52
N ASN A 376 -13.33 1.99 7.44
CA ASN A 376 -12.49 1.88 6.24
C ASN A 376 -11.94 0.46 6.03
N VAL A 377 -11.63 -0.29 7.10
CA VAL A 377 -11.17 -1.70 6.97
C VAL A 377 -12.32 -2.60 6.51
N ARG A 378 -13.54 -2.39 7.02
CA ARG A 378 -14.72 -3.19 6.62
C ARG A 378 -15.13 -2.98 5.17
N ALA A 379 -14.84 -1.80 4.60
CA ALA A 379 -15.18 -1.47 3.21
C ALA A 379 -14.30 -2.19 2.16
N GLY A 380 -13.24 -2.91 2.55
CA GLY A 380 -12.35 -3.62 1.61
C GLY A 380 -11.43 -2.72 0.77
N ASP A 381 -11.58 -1.39 0.88
CA ASP A 381 -10.90 -0.35 0.11
C ASP A 381 -9.55 0.08 0.74
N SER A 382 -8.76 -0.88 1.25
CA SER A 382 -7.48 -0.63 1.93
C SER A 382 -6.50 0.23 1.11
N PHE A 383 -6.47 0.07 -0.21
CA PHE A 383 -5.61 0.85 -1.10
C PHE A 383 -6.05 2.31 -1.24
N ARG A 384 -7.35 2.58 -1.41
CA ARG A 384 -7.86 3.96 -1.49
C ARG A 384 -7.65 4.69 -0.18
N TYR A 385 -7.85 3.98 0.94
CA TYR A 385 -7.60 4.54 2.26
C TYR A 385 -6.11 4.88 2.47
N MET A 386 -5.19 3.99 2.07
CA MET A 386 -3.74 4.24 2.09
C MET A 386 -3.34 5.41 1.18
N GLN A 387 -3.90 5.50 -0.03
CA GLN A 387 -3.64 6.60 -0.97
C GLN A 387 -4.16 7.94 -0.43
N ASN A 388 -5.36 7.95 0.16
CA ASN A 388 -5.91 9.13 0.82
C ASN A 388 -5.08 9.57 2.03
N ALA A 389 -4.51 8.61 2.78
CA ALA A 389 -3.61 8.90 3.89
C ALA A 389 -2.30 9.56 3.41
N GLN A 390 -1.73 9.09 2.29
CA GLN A 390 -0.52 9.66 1.69
C GLN A 390 -0.76 11.06 1.09
N ASN A 391 -1.89 11.24 0.39
CA ASN A 391 -2.21 12.47 -0.34
C ASN A 391 -2.95 13.51 0.52
N SER A 392 -3.07 13.29 1.83
CA SER A 392 -3.70 14.23 2.73
C SER A 392 -2.90 15.53 2.86
N PHE A 393 -3.59 16.65 3.13
CA PHE A 393 -2.98 17.98 3.24
C PHE A 393 -1.83 18.05 4.26
N PHE A 394 -1.94 17.31 5.37
CA PHE A 394 -0.91 17.24 6.41
C PHE A 394 0.12 16.11 6.19
N GLY A 395 -0.05 15.33 5.12
CA GLY A 395 0.76 14.16 4.77
C GLY A 395 0.82 13.10 5.86
N LEU A 396 1.80 12.20 5.73
CA LEU A 396 2.02 11.11 6.70
C LEU A 396 2.41 11.62 8.10
N ARG A 397 3.07 12.79 8.19
CA ARG A 397 3.49 13.38 9.47
C ARG A 397 2.28 13.84 10.28
N GLY A 398 1.34 14.56 9.68
CA GLY A 398 0.12 14.98 10.36
C GLY A 398 -0.79 13.82 10.74
N LEU A 399 -0.86 12.79 9.90
CA LEU A 399 -1.59 11.57 10.23
C LEU A 399 -1.01 10.89 11.48
N ALA A 400 0.32 10.79 11.58
CA ALA A 400 0.98 10.21 12.75
C ALA A 400 0.71 11.01 14.03
N ILE A 401 0.68 12.35 13.94
CA ILE A 401 0.31 13.21 15.06
C ILE A 401 -1.13 12.91 15.49
N LEU A 402 -2.08 12.94 14.56
CA LEU A 402 -3.50 12.70 14.84
C LEU A 402 -3.73 11.32 15.47
N GLN A 403 -3.02 10.29 14.99
CA GLN A 403 -3.12 8.92 15.52
C GLN A 403 -2.54 8.78 16.93
N SER A 404 -1.56 9.60 17.29
CA SER A 404 -0.91 9.59 18.61
C SER A 404 -1.66 10.42 19.67
N LEU A 405 -2.54 11.34 19.27
CA LEU A 405 -3.21 12.29 20.18
C LEU A 405 -3.94 11.65 21.38
N PRO A 406 -4.72 10.55 21.23
CA PRO A 406 -5.38 9.93 22.37
C PRO A 406 -4.39 9.53 23.47
N LEU A 407 -3.27 8.93 23.08
CA LEU A 407 -2.23 8.51 24.02
C LEU A 407 -1.57 9.72 24.70
N ILE A 408 -1.21 10.77 23.96
CA ILE A 408 -0.56 11.94 24.58
C ILE A 408 -1.50 12.64 25.56
N MET A 409 -2.77 12.87 25.18
CA MET A 409 -3.74 13.48 26.08
C MET A 409 -3.94 12.64 27.34
N LEU A 410 -3.96 11.31 27.22
CA LEU A 410 -4.05 10.40 28.35
C LEU A 410 -2.83 10.51 29.28
N ILE A 411 -1.61 10.56 28.73
CA ILE A 411 -0.38 10.71 29.55
C ILE A 411 -0.42 12.02 30.34
N TRP A 412 -0.79 13.13 29.70
CA TRP A 412 -0.91 14.42 30.39
C TRP A 412 -2.02 14.39 31.44
N ALA A 413 -3.15 13.73 31.19
CA ALA A 413 -4.18 13.54 32.20
C ALA A 413 -3.65 12.80 33.44
N ILE A 414 -2.92 11.70 33.24
CA ILE A 414 -2.31 10.93 34.33
C ILE A 414 -1.32 11.81 35.13
N LEU A 415 -0.49 12.60 34.45
CA LEU A 415 0.47 13.49 35.10
C LEU A 415 -0.23 14.61 35.91
N CYS A 416 -1.28 15.22 35.37
CA CYS A 416 -2.08 16.22 36.10
C CYS A 416 -2.76 15.61 37.32
N PHE A 417 -3.35 14.41 37.20
CA PHE A 417 -3.97 13.73 38.33
C PHE A 417 -2.97 13.32 39.41
N ALA A 418 -1.81 12.78 39.01
CA ALA A 418 -0.71 12.49 39.92
C ALA A 418 -0.25 13.76 40.66
N GLY A 419 -0.11 14.88 39.95
CA GLY A 419 0.21 16.17 40.53
C GLY A 419 -0.85 16.63 41.54
N ALA A 420 -2.14 16.45 41.25
CA ALA A 420 -3.21 16.79 42.18
C ALA A 420 -3.14 15.98 43.49
N ILE A 421 -2.86 14.67 43.41
CA ILE A 421 -2.70 13.83 44.60
C ILE A 421 -1.51 14.28 45.45
N VAL A 422 -0.38 14.57 44.80
CA VAL A 422 0.82 15.04 45.49
C VAL A 422 0.57 16.39 46.16
N MET A 423 -0.06 17.34 45.45
CA MET A 423 -0.37 18.68 45.98
C MET A 423 -1.36 18.62 47.15
N TYR A 424 -2.39 17.78 47.04
CA TYR A 424 -3.34 17.54 48.13
C TYR A 424 -2.65 16.96 49.36
N ALA A 425 -1.75 15.97 49.19
CA ALA A 425 -0.97 15.40 50.30
C ALA A 425 -0.06 16.44 50.98
N PHE A 426 0.57 17.31 50.19
CA PHE A 426 1.39 18.42 50.69
C PHE A 426 0.59 19.46 51.47
N ARG A 427 -0.64 19.77 51.01
CA ARG A 427 -1.45 20.90 51.50
C ARG A 427 -2.58 20.51 52.44
N ALA A 428 -2.74 19.23 52.76
CA ALA A 428 -3.65 18.74 53.79
C ALA A 428 -3.24 19.26 55.19
N GLN A 429 -3.45 20.55 55.43
CA GLN A 429 -3.46 21.18 56.73
C GLN A 429 -4.92 21.39 57.14
N PRO A 430 -5.33 20.90 58.32
CA PRO A 430 -6.70 21.03 58.78
C PRO A 430 -6.97 22.46 59.26
N GLU A 431 -7.86 23.17 58.57
CA GLU A 431 -8.47 24.41 59.07
C GLU A 431 -9.53 24.07 60.12
N ASP A 432 -9.30 24.57 61.35
CA ASP A 432 -10.18 24.65 62.54
C ASP A 432 -10.66 23.31 63.17
N SER A 433 -10.62 23.01 64.48
CA SER A 433 -10.43 23.78 65.73
C SER A 433 -10.22 22.85 66.95
N SER A 434 -9.79 23.44 68.07
CA SER A 434 -9.75 22.97 69.49
C SER A 434 -8.86 21.80 69.96
N GLU A 435 -7.84 22.19 70.74
CA GLU A 435 -7.24 21.56 71.94
C GLU A 435 -6.71 20.11 71.89
N GLY A 436 -5.37 19.97 71.95
CA GLY A 436 -4.74 18.91 72.76
C GLY A 436 -3.75 17.96 72.09
N GLU A 437 -3.75 17.79 70.78
CA GLU A 437 -2.80 16.85 70.11
C GLU A 437 -1.54 17.58 69.63
N PRO A 438 -0.32 17.03 69.85
CA PRO A 438 0.92 17.71 69.51
C PRO A 438 0.99 17.96 68.00
N LEU A 439 0.99 19.24 67.61
CA LEU A 439 1.16 19.74 66.22
C LEU A 439 2.27 19.01 65.45
N ARG A 440 3.30 18.53 66.15
CA ARG A 440 4.43 17.76 65.58
C ARG A 440 4.00 16.42 64.95
N GLY A 441 3.05 15.69 65.54
CA GLY A 441 2.62 14.39 65.04
C GLY A 441 1.88 14.48 63.69
N ARG A 442 1.04 15.50 63.53
CA ARG A 442 0.21 15.70 62.31
C ARG A 442 1.02 16.20 61.12
N ILE A 443 1.99 17.09 61.35
CA ILE A 443 2.94 17.54 60.32
C ILE A 443 3.82 16.38 59.86
N LEU A 444 4.26 15.51 60.79
CA LEU A 444 5.06 14.33 60.46
C LEU A 444 4.29 13.34 59.57
N VAL A 445 2.99 13.13 59.83
CA VAL A 445 2.13 12.26 59.02
C VAL A 445 1.96 12.81 57.60
N SER A 446 1.60 14.09 57.44
CA SER A 446 1.48 14.72 56.10
C SER A 446 2.81 14.68 55.33
N GLN A 447 3.93 14.98 55.99
CA GLN A 447 5.25 14.90 55.35
C GLN A 447 5.64 13.46 54.98
N SER A 448 5.27 12.46 55.78
CA SER A 448 5.54 11.05 55.49
C SER A 448 4.75 10.52 54.29
N VAL A 449 3.45 10.89 54.19
CA VAL A 449 2.59 10.52 53.05
C VAL A 449 3.12 11.15 51.76
N THR A 450 3.54 12.41 51.85
CA THR A 450 4.06 13.14 50.71
C THR A 450 5.41 12.63 50.24
N ALA A 451 6.33 12.35 51.18
CA ALA A 451 7.60 11.71 50.87
C ALA A 451 7.40 10.33 50.23
N GLY A 452 6.42 9.56 50.73
CA GLY A 452 6.01 8.29 50.13
C GLY A 452 5.50 8.44 48.70
N ALA A 453 4.62 9.41 48.43
CA ALA A 453 4.12 9.68 47.09
C ALA A 453 5.24 10.07 46.12
N ILE A 454 6.13 10.98 46.53
CA ILE A 454 7.30 11.39 45.72
C ILE A 454 8.22 10.22 45.43
N LEU A 455 8.48 9.35 46.41
CA LEU A 455 9.30 8.16 46.24
C LEU A 455 8.67 7.22 45.20
N VAL A 456 7.36 6.97 45.28
CA VAL A 456 6.65 6.13 44.31
C VAL A 456 6.70 6.75 42.91
N PHE A 457 6.41 8.04 42.75
CA PHE A 457 6.48 8.67 41.43
C PHE A 457 7.90 8.72 40.87
N SER A 458 8.89 8.97 41.72
CA SER A 458 10.30 9.02 41.32
C SER A 458 10.81 7.63 40.92
N THR A 459 10.44 6.57 41.65
CA THR A 459 10.80 5.19 41.29
C THR A 459 10.14 4.76 39.99
N VAL A 460 8.87 5.10 39.77
CA VAL A 460 8.17 4.86 38.49
C VAL A 460 8.83 5.64 37.36
N ALA A 461 9.17 6.92 37.55
CA ALA A 461 9.84 7.73 36.55
C ALA A 461 11.23 7.18 36.18
N ILE A 462 12.01 6.75 37.18
CA ILE A 462 13.32 6.11 36.97
C ILE A 462 13.15 4.78 36.24
N ALA A 463 12.15 3.97 36.59
CA ALA A 463 11.87 2.70 35.92
C ALA A 463 11.47 2.91 34.45
N VAL A 464 10.60 3.88 34.15
CA VAL A 464 10.21 4.25 32.78
C VAL A 464 11.39 4.80 32.00
N TRP A 465 12.20 5.67 32.61
CA TRP A 465 13.41 6.21 31.98
C TRP A 465 14.44 5.11 31.68
N ALA A 466 14.70 4.23 32.64
CA ALA A 466 15.59 3.09 32.45
C ALA A 466 15.07 2.18 31.33
N PHE A 467 13.78 1.84 31.35
CA PHE A 467 13.17 1.01 30.30
C PHE A 467 13.28 1.66 28.91
N ALA A 468 13.00 2.96 28.81
CA ALA A 468 13.15 3.71 27.58
C ALA A 468 14.60 3.71 27.05
N ARG A 469 15.59 3.82 27.95
CA ARG A 469 17.02 3.80 27.59
C ARG A 469 17.53 2.44 27.18
N ILE A 470 17.05 1.35 27.79
CA ILE A 470 17.47 0.00 27.41
C ILE A 470 16.97 -0.31 25.98
N TRP A 471 15.79 0.19 25.62
CA TRP A 471 15.17 -0.07 24.32
C TRP A 471 15.49 1.00 23.25
N GLU A 472 16.39 1.95 23.51
CA GLU A 472 17.00 2.76 22.47
C GLU A 472 17.86 1.88 21.56
N THR A 473 17.24 1.37 20.49
CA THR A 473 17.96 0.70 19.40
C THR A 473 19.07 1.59 18.88
N ARG A 474 20.29 1.02 18.77
CA ARG A 474 21.59 1.61 18.38
C ARG A 474 21.63 2.42 17.06
N SER A 475 20.49 2.72 16.43
CA SER A 475 20.36 3.46 15.17
C SER A 475 20.08 4.96 15.34
N SER A 476 19.91 5.48 16.55
CA SER A 476 19.84 6.93 16.79
C SER A 476 21.24 7.55 16.71
N VAL A 477 21.78 7.62 15.49
CA VAL A 477 22.87 8.55 15.15
C VAL A 477 22.40 9.93 15.59
N GLY A 478 23.05 10.44 16.64
CA GLY A 478 22.59 11.59 17.41
C GLY A 478 22.25 12.81 16.56
N LEU A 479 21.35 13.62 17.09
CA LEU A 479 20.90 14.88 16.50
C LEU A 479 22.09 15.80 16.12
N LEU A 480 23.18 15.75 16.88
CA LEU A 480 24.45 16.44 16.59
C LEU A 480 25.13 15.95 15.31
N THR A 481 25.19 14.64 15.07
CA THR A 481 25.76 14.07 13.83
C THR A 481 24.91 14.42 12.60
N ARG A 482 23.58 14.50 12.74
CA ARG A 482 22.70 14.99 11.66
C ARG A 482 22.94 16.46 11.38
N ILE A 483 22.99 17.34 12.39
CA ILE A 483 23.29 18.77 12.21
C ILE A 483 24.67 18.98 11.59
N VAL A 484 25.70 18.24 12.03
CA VAL A 484 27.05 18.32 11.46
C VAL A 484 27.08 17.85 9.99
N SER A 485 26.26 16.87 9.61
CA SER A 485 26.14 16.43 8.22
C SER A 485 25.40 17.44 7.33
N THR A 486 24.44 18.20 7.87
CA THR A 486 23.72 19.24 7.12
C THR A 486 24.56 20.50 6.88
N ILE A 487 25.57 20.75 7.73
CA ILE A 487 26.42 21.94 7.66
C ILE A 487 27.67 21.73 6.79
N ARG A 488 28.00 20.49 6.39
CA ARG A 488 29.12 20.24 5.47
C ARG A 488 28.66 20.46 4.02
N PRO A 489 29.05 21.56 3.33
CA PRO A 489 28.84 21.64 1.90
C PRO A 489 29.62 20.50 1.23
N SER A 490 28.96 19.77 0.33
CA SER A 490 29.58 18.75 -0.49
C SER A 490 30.76 19.37 -1.24
N ARG A 491 31.98 19.01 -0.84
CA ARG A 491 33.18 19.29 -1.61
C ARG A 491 33.01 18.56 -2.95
N THR A 492 32.83 19.33 -4.00
CA THR A 492 32.90 18.88 -5.40
C THR A 492 34.30 18.33 -5.63
N GLU A 493 34.41 17.01 -5.76
CA GLU A 493 35.58 16.38 -6.38
C GLU A 493 35.06 15.54 -7.54
N TRP A 494 35.17 16.14 -8.72
CA TRP A 494 35.27 15.43 -9.99
C TRP A 494 36.62 14.75 -10.03
N HIS A 495 36.66 13.47 -10.44
CA HIS A 495 37.62 12.93 -11.41
C HIS A 495 37.11 11.61 -11.96
#